data_AF-A0A849ZUD8-F1
#
_entry.id   AF-A0A849ZUD8-F1
#
_cell.length_a   1.000
_cell.length_b   1.000
_cell.length_c   1.000
_cell.angle_alpha   90.00
_cell.angle_beta   90.00
_cell.angle_gamma   90.00
#
_symmetry.space_group_name_H-M   'P 1'
#
loop_
_entity.id
_entity.type
_entity.pdbx_description
1 polymer ?
#
loop_
_entity_poly.entity_id
_entity_poly.type
_entity_poly.pdbx_seq_one_letter_code
_entity_poly.pdbx_strand_id
1 'polypeptide(L)'
;MMRSLSRVASMAALSVLAAAAGASPVLLSQDFDTFSLGNLNGQQGWTSTPVAGAQVVNDAAAQSGARSVSLAANTIIDRSITEANGQAVVWTQSYFRGSGTTSAPNYPADPASAIVHLSATNGIQVLNGNGSGGGAFENTGVALNNPSQWHQILIRQDYTNKTWDCWVNGALEAQDLGFRDNSVDHLGGFRQYAGVACSMDTFLIRRSAVGGDVNFDGVTDAADVVTTANAVSAPPSDPFLLGDVDFDGNGVVENADVQATADVILGL
;
A
#
# COMPACT_ATOMS: atom_id res chain seq x y z
N MET A 1 -1.63 -57.03 -35.61
CA MET A 1 -1.45 -57.03 -34.14
C MET A 1 0.05 -57.08 -33.90
N MET A 2 0.75 -56.18 -33.19
CA MET A 2 0.42 -55.37 -32.01
C MET A 2 1.39 -54.17 -32.03
N ARG A 3 0.90 -52.94 -31.83
CA ARG A 3 1.73 -51.74 -31.64
C ARG A 3 2.20 -51.71 -30.19
N SER A 4 3.52 -51.67 -29.98
CA SER A 4 4.16 -51.46 -28.68
C SER A 4 3.96 -50.01 -28.23
N LEU A 5 3.10 -49.82 -27.21
CA LEU A 5 2.92 -48.56 -26.49
C LEU A 5 4.11 -48.32 -25.56
N SER A 6 4.97 -47.37 -25.91
CA SER A 6 5.96 -46.78 -25.01
C SER A 6 5.25 -45.91 -23.99
N ARG A 7 5.15 -46.39 -22.74
CA ARG A 7 4.64 -45.61 -21.60
C ARG A 7 5.67 -44.56 -21.22
N VAL A 8 5.34 -43.29 -21.41
CA VAL A 8 6.00 -42.17 -20.75
C VAL A 8 5.72 -42.30 -19.26
N ALA A 9 6.77 -42.42 -18.46
CA ALA A 9 6.66 -42.45 -17.00
C ALA A 9 6.41 -41.02 -16.49
N SER A 10 5.19 -40.74 -16.01
CA SER A 10 4.92 -39.59 -15.17
C SER A 10 5.61 -39.79 -13.82
N MET A 11 6.72 -39.11 -13.59
CA MET A 11 7.23 -38.87 -12.24
C MET A 11 6.46 -37.68 -11.66
N ALA A 12 5.38 -37.97 -10.92
CA ALA A 12 4.81 -36.99 -10.01
C ALA A 12 5.66 -37.01 -8.73
N ALA A 13 6.61 -36.08 -8.61
CA ALA A 13 7.27 -35.81 -7.35
C ALA A 13 6.27 -35.04 -6.46
N LEU A 14 5.65 -35.75 -5.51
CA LEU A 14 4.85 -35.14 -4.47
C LEU A 14 5.81 -34.62 -3.39
N SER A 15 6.31 -33.41 -3.57
CA SER A 15 7.12 -32.70 -2.57
C SER A 15 6.16 -32.12 -1.53
N VAL A 16 6.17 -32.68 -0.33
CA VAL A 16 5.55 -32.02 0.84
C VAL A 16 6.53 -30.93 1.26
N LEU A 17 6.34 -29.70 0.78
CA LEU A 17 7.07 -28.54 1.30
C LEU A 17 6.48 -28.20 2.68
N ALA A 18 7.32 -28.28 3.70
CA ALA A 18 7.01 -27.71 5.00
C ALA A 18 7.15 -26.18 4.84
N ALA A 19 6.05 -25.45 4.89
CA ALA A 19 6.08 -23.99 4.94
C ALA A 19 6.85 -23.57 6.19
N ALA A 20 7.99 -22.92 6.02
CA ALA A 20 8.60 -22.16 7.10
C ALA A 20 7.63 -21.02 7.47
N ALA A 21 7.54 -20.66 8.75
CA ALA A 21 6.80 -19.47 9.14
C ALA A 21 7.61 -18.25 8.68
N GLY A 22 7.35 -17.78 7.46
CA GLY A 22 8.04 -16.63 6.92
C GLY A 22 7.66 -15.33 7.60
N ALA A 23 8.46 -14.30 7.34
CA ALA A 23 8.23 -12.99 7.89
C ALA A 23 6.95 -12.39 7.32
N SER A 24 5.99 -12.07 8.19
CA SER A 24 4.74 -11.39 7.82
C SER A 24 5.02 -10.25 6.85
N PRO A 25 4.27 -10.13 5.75
CA PRO A 25 4.41 -9.00 4.85
C PRO A 25 4.00 -7.68 5.53
N VAL A 26 3.19 -7.74 6.59
CA VAL A 26 2.75 -6.58 7.37
C VAL A 26 3.87 -6.12 8.30
N LEU A 27 4.30 -4.88 8.12
CA LEU A 27 5.36 -4.23 8.90
C LEU A 27 4.78 -3.38 10.05
N LEU A 28 3.62 -2.77 9.83
CA LEU A 28 2.89 -1.99 10.82
C LEU A 28 1.40 -2.06 10.50
N SER A 29 0.54 -2.29 11.49
CA SER A 29 -0.92 -2.23 11.33
C SER A 29 -1.56 -1.61 12.57
N GLN A 30 -2.42 -0.61 12.36
CA GLN A 30 -3.10 0.12 13.41
C GLN A 30 -4.55 0.43 13.01
N ASP A 31 -5.49 -0.29 13.61
CA ASP A 31 -6.95 -0.11 13.51
C ASP A 31 -7.50 0.86 14.59
N PHE A 32 -6.63 1.36 15.46
CA PHE A 32 -6.95 2.26 16.58
C PHE A 32 -7.85 1.68 17.69
N ASP A 33 -8.35 0.44 17.59
CA ASP A 33 -9.18 -0.18 18.62
C ASP A 33 -8.41 -0.49 19.90
N THR A 34 -7.11 -0.73 19.78
CA THR A 34 -6.20 -0.96 20.92
C THR A 34 -5.69 0.33 21.56
N PHE A 35 -5.97 1.49 20.95
CA PHE A 35 -5.53 2.78 21.47
C PHE A 35 -6.44 3.26 22.60
N SER A 36 -5.88 4.06 23.52
CA SER A 36 -6.68 4.72 24.55
C SER A 36 -7.51 5.84 23.94
N LEU A 37 -8.77 5.96 24.36
CA LEU A 37 -9.64 7.07 23.97
C LEU A 37 -9.04 8.41 24.41
N GLY A 38 -9.24 9.45 23.58
CA GLY A 38 -8.70 10.79 23.80
C GLY A 38 -7.46 11.07 22.95
N ASN A 39 -6.57 11.94 23.44
CA ASN A 39 -5.44 12.48 22.66
C ASN A 39 -4.62 11.38 21.96
N LEU A 40 -4.48 11.44 20.64
CA LEU A 40 -3.62 10.52 19.88
C LEU A 40 -2.13 10.79 20.16
N ASN A 41 -1.77 12.05 20.45
CA ASN A 41 -0.38 12.45 20.64
C ASN A 41 0.31 11.66 21.78
N GLY A 42 1.42 11.00 21.43
CA GLY A 42 2.21 10.16 22.34
C GLY A 42 1.78 8.70 22.36
N GLN A 43 0.72 8.30 21.65
CA GLN A 43 0.30 6.91 21.56
C GLN A 43 0.98 6.20 20.39
N GLN A 44 1.66 5.09 20.67
CA GLN A 44 2.21 4.16 19.66
C GLN A 44 2.97 4.84 18.50
N GLY A 45 3.77 5.87 18.82
CA GLY A 45 4.60 6.59 17.85
C GLY A 45 3.91 7.74 17.10
N TRP A 46 2.62 8.01 17.35
CA TRP A 46 1.92 9.14 16.78
C TRP A 46 2.19 10.44 17.54
N THR A 47 2.37 11.52 16.80
CA THR A 47 2.39 12.89 17.34
C THR A 47 1.34 13.75 16.67
N SER A 48 0.86 14.78 17.36
CA SER A 48 -0.11 15.72 16.81
C SER A 48 0.25 17.17 17.15
N THR A 49 0.05 18.06 16.18
CA THR A 49 0.18 19.51 16.35
C THR A 49 -1.12 20.19 15.86
N PRO A 50 -1.87 20.89 16.74
CA PRO A 50 -1.66 20.99 18.19
C PRO A 50 -1.86 19.64 18.89
N VAL A 51 -1.31 19.48 20.10
CA VAL A 51 -1.31 18.19 20.86
C VAL A 51 -2.70 17.57 21.03
N ALA A 52 -3.74 18.40 21.21
CA ALA A 52 -5.12 17.96 21.36
C ALA A 52 -5.92 17.94 20.04
N GLY A 53 -5.27 18.21 18.89
CA GLY A 53 -5.92 18.32 17.58
C GLY A 53 -6.41 16.98 17.02
N ALA A 54 -5.76 15.88 17.42
CA ALA A 54 -6.15 14.52 17.02
C ALA A 54 -6.56 13.67 18.23
N GLN A 55 -7.70 13.00 18.13
CA GLN A 55 -8.31 12.19 19.19
C GLN A 55 -8.68 10.80 18.66
N VAL A 56 -8.37 9.76 19.42
CA VAL A 56 -8.99 8.44 19.25
C VAL A 56 -10.37 8.48 19.90
N VAL A 57 -11.41 8.18 19.14
CA VAL A 57 -12.81 8.29 19.59
C VAL A 57 -13.54 6.97 19.39
N ASN A 58 -14.60 6.73 20.16
CA ASN A 58 -15.57 5.70 19.78
C ASN A 58 -16.35 6.24 18.58
N ASP A 59 -16.41 5.45 17.52
CA ASP A 59 -17.01 5.85 16.26
C ASP A 59 -17.91 4.71 15.77
N ALA A 60 -19.22 4.91 15.84
CA ALA A 60 -20.18 3.92 15.34
C ALA A 60 -20.09 3.71 13.83
N ALA A 61 -19.45 4.65 13.13
CA ALA A 61 -19.13 4.55 11.72
C ALA A 61 -17.61 4.40 11.52
N ALA A 62 -16.86 3.82 12.47
CA ALA A 62 -15.47 3.43 12.25
C ALA A 62 -15.38 2.54 11.01
N GLN A 63 -14.28 2.64 10.27
CA GLN A 63 -14.05 1.77 9.13
C GLN A 63 -13.77 0.34 9.59
N SER A 64 -13.04 0.20 10.69
CA SER A 64 -12.80 -1.09 11.33
C SER A 64 -13.14 -1.01 12.82
N GLY A 65 -13.59 -2.14 13.38
CA GLY A 65 -14.02 -2.26 14.77
C GLY A 65 -14.87 -1.11 15.31
N ALA A 66 -14.43 -0.44 16.38
CA ALA A 66 -15.25 0.51 17.13
C ALA A 66 -14.63 1.89 17.33
N ARG A 67 -13.39 2.11 16.88
CA ARG A 67 -12.64 3.35 17.08
C ARG A 67 -12.05 3.87 15.79
N SER A 68 -11.89 5.19 15.72
CA SER A 68 -11.17 5.87 14.64
C SER A 68 -10.43 7.09 15.20
N VAL A 69 -9.54 7.67 14.40
CA VAL A 69 -8.90 8.95 14.72
C VAL A 69 -9.75 10.08 14.14
N SER A 70 -10.20 10.99 15.00
CA SER A 70 -10.80 12.26 14.61
C SER A 70 -9.76 13.37 14.66
N LEU A 71 -9.64 14.13 13.57
CA LEU A 71 -8.77 15.30 13.47
C LEU A 71 -9.62 16.57 13.37
N ALA A 72 -9.33 17.54 14.24
CA ALA A 72 -9.85 18.89 14.09
C ALA A 72 -9.18 19.61 12.89
N ALA A 73 -9.83 20.64 12.36
CA ALA A 73 -9.24 21.48 11.32
C ALA A 73 -7.91 22.11 11.78
N ASN A 74 -6.99 22.27 10.83
CA ASN A 74 -5.62 22.74 11.01
C ASN A 74 -4.77 21.85 11.95
N THR A 75 -5.06 20.54 11.98
CA THR A 75 -4.26 19.57 12.72
C THR A 75 -3.28 18.87 11.80
N ILE A 76 -2.05 18.70 12.27
CA ILE A 76 -1.07 17.79 11.67
C ILE A 76 -0.96 16.57 12.59
N ILE A 77 -0.93 15.39 12.00
CA ILE A 77 -0.44 14.18 12.66
C ILE A 77 0.76 13.64 11.91
N ASP A 78 1.71 13.11 12.67
CA ASP A 78 2.92 12.49 12.16
C ASP A 78 3.11 11.12 12.79
N ARG A 79 3.67 10.20 12.01
CA ARG A 79 4.19 8.92 12.47
C ARG A 79 5.52 8.67 11.79
N SER A 80 6.60 8.65 12.55
CA SER A 80 7.89 8.14 12.04
C SER A 80 7.74 6.66 11.71
N ILE A 81 8.29 6.19 10.59
CA ILE A 81 8.23 4.78 10.19
C ILE A 81 9.66 4.28 10.12
N THR A 82 9.96 3.28 10.95
CA THR A 82 11.26 2.59 11.00
C THR A 82 11.16 1.14 10.56
N GLU A 83 9.94 0.62 10.59
CA GLU A 83 9.55 -0.75 10.29
C GLU A 83 9.75 -1.08 8.80
N ALA A 84 9.80 -0.05 7.93
CA ALA A 84 10.02 -0.17 6.49
C ALA A 84 11.47 0.11 6.05
N ASN A 85 12.41 0.24 6.99
CA ASN A 85 13.82 0.49 6.65
C ASN A 85 14.39 -0.66 5.80
N GLY A 86 15.08 -0.30 4.72
CA GLY A 86 15.70 -1.24 3.79
C GLY A 86 14.74 -1.87 2.78
N GLN A 87 13.46 -1.51 2.79
CA GLN A 87 12.50 -1.98 1.78
C GLN A 87 12.59 -1.10 0.52
N ALA A 88 12.86 -1.72 -0.62
CA ALA A 88 12.92 -1.03 -1.91
C ALA A 88 11.51 -0.65 -2.41
N VAL A 89 10.51 -1.49 -2.13
CA VAL A 89 9.11 -1.27 -2.47
C VAL A 89 8.26 -1.39 -1.21
N VAL A 90 7.45 -0.37 -0.93
CA VAL A 90 6.59 -0.31 0.26
C VAL A 90 5.18 0.03 -0.14
N TRP A 91 4.23 -0.65 0.47
CA TRP A 91 2.82 -0.31 0.37
C TRP A 91 2.35 0.39 1.63
N THR A 92 1.60 1.48 1.45
CA THR A 92 0.96 2.23 2.54
C THR A 92 -0.53 2.31 2.27
N GLN A 93 -1.34 1.87 3.23
CA GLN A 93 -2.80 1.96 3.19
C GLN A 93 -3.31 2.77 4.37
N SER A 94 -4.29 3.63 4.10
CA SER A 94 -5.09 4.24 5.15
C SER A 94 -6.51 4.52 4.64
N TYR A 95 -7.47 4.54 5.56
CA TYR A 95 -8.83 4.99 5.27
C TYR A 95 -9.04 6.41 5.77
N PHE A 96 -9.69 7.23 4.95
CA PHE A 96 -10.00 8.62 5.27
C PHE A 96 -11.47 8.91 5.05
N ARG A 97 -12.06 9.72 5.94
CA ARG A 97 -13.44 10.18 5.85
C ARG A 97 -13.51 11.67 6.11
N GLY A 98 -14.18 12.41 5.22
CA GLY A 98 -14.34 13.86 5.32
C GLY A 98 -14.68 14.51 3.98
N SER A 99 -14.96 15.82 4.00
CA SER A 99 -15.38 16.56 2.80
C SER A 99 -14.24 16.98 1.88
N GLY A 100 -12.98 16.81 2.29
CA GLY A 100 -11.85 17.48 1.66
C GLY A 100 -11.86 19.00 1.86
N THR A 101 -10.83 19.68 1.34
CA THR A 101 -10.67 21.13 1.44
C THR A 101 -10.86 21.82 0.08
N THR A 102 -11.35 23.06 0.09
CA THR A 102 -11.36 23.94 -1.09
C THR A 102 -10.06 24.73 -1.23
N SER A 103 -9.19 24.67 -0.23
CA SER A 103 -7.88 25.30 -0.28
C SER A 103 -6.97 24.57 -1.27
N ALA A 104 -5.98 25.27 -1.82
CA ALA A 104 -4.91 24.62 -2.56
C ALA A 104 -4.19 23.58 -1.67
N PRO A 105 -3.63 22.51 -2.27
CA PRO A 105 -2.80 21.56 -1.56
C PRO A 105 -1.75 22.28 -0.71
N ASN A 106 -1.75 22.00 0.60
CA ASN A 106 -0.76 22.52 1.54
C ASN A 106 0.00 21.35 2.14
N TYR A 107 1.27 21.23 1.80
CA TYR A 107 2.17 20.20 2.29
C TYR A 107 3.52 20.83 2.66
N PRO A 108 4.23 20.27 3.65
CA PRO A 108 5.49 20.82 4.14
C PRO A 108 6.58 20.85 3.06
N ALA A 109 7.56 21.72 3.26
CA ALA A 109 8.74 21.79 2.41
C ALA A 109 9.62 20.54 2.50
N ASP A 110 9.47 19.73 3.55
CA ASP A 110 10.20 18.48 3.77
C ASP A 110 10.12 17.57 2.53
N PRO A 111 11.21 16.88 2.15
CA PRO A 111 11.20 15.89 1.07
C PRO A 111 10.12 14.82 1.30
N ALA A 112 9.41 14.47 0.23
CA ALA A 112 8.40 13.41 0.25
C ALA A 112 8.46 12.62 -1.06
N SER A 113 8.10 11.34 -1.00
CA SER A 113 7.93 10.51 -2.19
C SER A 113 6.56 10.75 -2.83
N ALA A 114 5.49 10.50 -2.09
CA ALA A 114 4.10 10.57 -2.56
C ALA A 114 3.31 11.68 -1.86
N ILE A 115 2.37 12.31 -2.57
CA ILE A 115 1.41 13.26 -2.00
C ILE A 115 0.02 12.99 -2.56
N VAL A 116 -0.94 12.81 -1.65
CA VAL A 116 -2.37 12.71 -1.96
C VAL A 116 -3.09 13.91 -1.35
N HIS A 117 -3.93 14.57 -2.14
CA HIS A 117 -4.72 15.73 -1.74
C HIS A 117 -6.22 15.42 -1.86
N LEU A 118 -6.95 15.63 -0.77
CA LEU A 118 -8.40 15.47 -0.72
C LEU A 118 -9.07 16.83 -0.97
N SER A 119 -9.43 17.09 -2.23
CA SER A 119 -10.09 18.32 -2.66
C SER A 119 -11.61 18.19 -2.59
N ALA A 120 -12.27 19.16 -1.95
CA ALA A 120 -13.73 19.26 -1.98
C ALA A 120 -14.29 19.57 -3.38
N THR A 121 -13.45 20.09 -4.29
CA THR A 121 -13.86 20.48 -5.65
C THR A 121 -13.50 19.43 -6.68
N ASN A 122 -12.28 18.89 -6.62
CA ASN A 122 -11.75 17.97 -7.63
C ASN A 122 -11.76 16.50 -7.19
N GLY A 123 -12.20 16.22 -5.95
CA GLY A 123 -12.11 14.88 -5.37
C GLY A 123 -10.71 14.55 -4.89
N ILE A 124 -10.33 13.27 -4.98
CA ILE A 124 -9.00 12.80 -4.63
C ILE A 124 -8.04 13.14 -5.79
N GLN A 125 -6.91 13.75 -5.44
CA GLN A 125 -5.86 14.13 -6.37
C GLN A 125 -4.52 13.58 -5.89
N VAL A 126 -3.64 13.28 -6.83
CA VAL A 126 -2.30 12.74 -6.58
C VAL A 126 -1.26 13.64 -7.24
N LEU A 127 -0.10 13.80 -6.61
CA LEU A 127 0.98 14.59 -7.20
C LEU A 127 1.86 13.71 -8.09
N ASN A 128 1.87 13.99 -9.40
CA ASN A 128 2.90 13.49 -10.29
C ASN A 128 4.15 14.37 -10.13
N GLY A 129 5.10 13.87 -9.35
CA GLY A 129 6.28 14.60 -8.94
C GLY A 129 7.33 14.74 -10.04
N ASN A 130 8.15 15.79 -9.93
CA ASN A 130 9.27 16.03 -10.85
C ASN A 130 10.64 15.64 -10.25
N GLY A 131 10.66 14.98 -9.09
CA GLY A 131 11.86 14.61 -8.36
C GLY A 131 12.66 15.77 -7.74
N SER A 132 12.19 17.02 -7.86
CA SER A 132 12.89 18.24 -7.41
C SER A 132 12.07 19.08 -6.43
N GLY A 133 11.17 18.44 -5.68
CA GLY A 133 10.33 19.06 -4.65
C GLY A 133 8.97 19.56 -5.13
N GLY A 134 8.63 19.41 -6.41
CA GLY A 134 7.37 19.85 -7.02
C GLY A 134 6.72 18.79 -7.91
N GLY A 135 5.81 19.22 -8.78
CA GLY A 135 5.05 18.34 -9.67
C GLY A 135 3.74 18.96 -10.15
N ALA A 136 2.90 18.15 -10.79
CA ALA A 136 1.55 18.52 -11.17
C ALA A 136 0.53 17.59 -10.49
N PHE A 137 -0.57 18.15 -10.00
CA PHE A 137 -1.66 17.34 -9.46
C PHE A 137 -2.50 16.76 -10.59
N GLU A 138 -2.77 15.46 -10.50
CA GLU A 138 -3.66 14.71 -11.38
C GLU A 138 -4.90 14.30 -10.58
N ASN A 139 -6.07 14.33 -11.23
CA ASN A 139 -7.32 13.91 -10.61
C ASN A 139 -7.47 12.39 -10.75
N THR A 140 -7.79 11.69 -9.66
CA THR A 140 -8.10 10.25 -9.72
C THR A 140 -9.51 9.98 -10.25
N GLY A 141 -10.33 11.02 -10.46
CA GLY A 141 -11.74 10.88 -10.84
C GLY A 141 -12.67 10.50 -9.68
N VAL A 142 -12.15 10.15 -8.50
CA VAL A 142 -12.94 9.80 -7.33
C VAL A 142 -13.36 11.05 -6.55
N ALA A 143 -14.65 11.38 -6.58
CA ALA A 143 -15.21 12.54 -5.91
C ALA A 143 -15.46 12.31 -4.40
N LEU A 144 -15.39 13.39 -3.61
CA LEU A 144 -15.67 13.41 -2.16
C LEU A 144 -17.10 13.91 -1.86
N ASN A 145 -18.10 13.34 -2.54
CA ASN A 145 -19.48 13.83 -2.49
C ASN A 145 -20.22 13.49 -1.19
N ASN A 146 -19.73 12.52 -0.42
CA ASN A 146 -20.32 12.10 0.84
C ASN A 146 -19.26 12.19 1.96
N PRO A 147 -19.33 13.20 2.85
CA PRO A 147 -18.34 13.36 3.91
C PRO A 147 -18.36 12.25 4.96
N SER A 148 -19.39 11.40 4.96
CA SER A 148 -19.51 10.22 5.84
C SER A 148 -18.94 8.95 5.22
N GLN A 149 -18.54 8.98 3.94
CA GLN A 149 -17.96 7.82 3.26
C GLN A 149 -16.48 7.68 3.60
N TRP A 150 -16.06 6.46 3.95
CA TRP A 150 -14.64 6.11 4.00
C TRP A 150 -14.11 5.85 2.59
N HIS A 151 -12.97 6.45 2.29
CA HIS A 151 -12.19 6.19 1.11
C HIS A 151 -10.92 5.46 1.50
N GLN A 152 -10.70 4.28 0.92
CA GLN A 152 -9.41 3.60 1.00
C GLN A 152 -8.45 4.32 0.08
N ILE A 153 -7.28 4.69 0.60
CA ILE A 153 -6.15 5.16 -0.19
C ILE A 153 -5.03 4.16 0.05
N LEU A 154 -4.65 3.46 -1.00
CA LEU A 154 -3.53 2.54 -1.02
C LEU A 154 -2.51 3.08 -2.01
N ILE A 155 -1.24 3.16 -1.60
CA ILE A 155 -0.15 3.55 -2.46
C ILE A 155 0.96 2.50 -2.43
N ARG A 156 1.62 2.32 -3.57
CA ARG A 156 2.83 1.51 -3.74
C ARG A 156 3.97 2.45 -4.10
N GLN A 157 5.04 2.46 -3.34
CA GLN A 157 6.18 3.36 -3.54
C GLN A 157 7.40 2.53 -3.88
N ASP A 158 7.99 2.78 -5.04
CA ASP A 158 9.25 2.18 -5.49
C ASP A 158 10.39 3.19 -5.30
N TYR A 159 11.18 2.98 -4.25
CA TYR A 159 12.30 3.85 -3.90
C TYR A 159 13.51 3.65 -4.81
N THR A 160 13.56 2.58 -5.62
CA THR A 160 14.61 2.36 -6.62
C THR A 160 14.32 3.18 -7.87
N ASN A 161 13.11 3.04 -8.41
CA ASN A 161 12.69 3.71 -9.64
C ASN A 161 12.20 5.14 -9.43
N LYS A 162 11.97 5.55 -8.17
CA LYS A 162 11.44 6.87 -7.79
C LYS A 162 10.05 7.12 -8.38
N THR A 163 9.23 6.07 -8.39
CA THR A 163 7.85 6.08 -8.87
C THR A 163 6.89 5.54 -7.83
N TRP A 164 5.62 5.92 -7.93
CA TRP A 164 4.58 5.39 -7.08
C TRP A 164 3.23 5.28 -7.80
N ASP A 165 2.42 4.35 -7.31
CA ASP A 165 1.09 4.05 -7.81
C ASP A 165 0.05 4.34 -6.73
N CYS A 166 -1.19 4.62 -7.13
CA CYS A 166 -2.28 4.97 -6.23
C CYS A 166 -3.56 4.23 -6.60
N TRP A 167 -4.09 3.50 -5.63
CA TRP A 167 -5.42 2.91 -5.67
C TRP A 167 -6.36 3.68 -4.75
N VAL A 168 -7.59 3.89 -5.23
CA VAL A 168 -8.67 4.45 -4.43
C VAL A 168 -9.83 3.47 -4.43
N ASN A 169 -10.28 3.07 -3.24
CA ASN A 169 -11.37 2.09 -3.07
C ASN A 169 -11.14 0.78 -3.85
N GLY A 170 -9.88 0.33 -3.95
CA GLY A 170 -9.47 -0.90 -4.63
C GLY A 170 -9.23 -0.78 -6.13
N ALA A 171 -9.56 0.34 -6.77
CA ALA A 171 -9.28 0.56 -8.20
C ALA A 171 -7.95 1.31 -8.37
N LEU A 172 -7.13 0.91 -9.34
CA LEU A 172 -5.90 1.63 -9.72
C LEU A 172 -6.29 2.92 -10.45
N GLU A 173 -6.06 4.07 -9.83
CA GLU A 173 -6.48 5.36 -10.38
C GLU A 173 -5.31 6.19 -10.93
N ALA A 174 -4.08 5.88 -10.52
CA ALA A 174 -2.88 6.48 -11.07
C ALA A 174 -1.70 5.51 -10.94
N GLN A 175 -0.87 5.45 -11.97
CA GLN A 175 0.30 4.59 -12.04
C GLN A 175 1.52 5.38 -12.53
N ASP A 176 2.71 4.89 -12.22
CA ASP A 176 3.99 5.44 -12.68
C ASP A 176 4.18 6.93 -12.36
N LEU A 177 3.61 7.40 -11.25
CA LEU A 177 3.75 8.80 -10.82
C LEU A 177 5.18 9.04 -10.32
N GLY A 178 5.79 10.15 -10.73
CA GLY A 178 7.10 10.51 -10.21
C GLY A 178 7.07 10.83 -8.71
N PHE A 179 8.14 10.51 -7.99
CA PHE A 179 8.34 11.04 -6.63
C PHE A 179 8.38 12.56 -6.66
N ARG A 180 7.83 13.20 -5.62
CA ARG A 180 8.00 14.65 -5.45
C ARG A 180 9.47 15.02 -5.34
N ASP A 181 10.23 14.28 -4.52
CA ASP A 181 11.65 14.52 -4.29
C ASP A 181 12.46 13.21 -4.39
N ASN A 182 13.41 13.16 -5.33
CA ASN A 182 14.21 11.96 -5.58
C ASN A 182 15.30 11.71 -4.52
N SER A 183 15.52 12.64 -3.60
CA SER A 183 16.40 12.42 -2.44
C SER A 183 15.82 11.44 -1.42
N VAL A 184 14.51 11.16 -1.48
CA VAL A 184 13.87 10.18 -0.61
C VAL A 184 14.22 8.76 -1.10
N ASP A 185 14.92 7.99 -0.26
CA ASP A 185 15.44 6.66 -0.57
C ASP A 185 14.80 5.52 0.23
N HIS A 186 13.93 5.83 1.19
CA HIS A 186 13.11 4.87 1.93
C HIS A 186 11.87 5.55 2.55
N LEU A 187 10.91 4.75 3.04
CA LEU A 187 9.77 5.27 3.80
C LEU A 187 10.20 5.60 5.25
N GLY A 188 10.47 6.88 5.53
CA GLY A 188 10.85 7.34 6.88
C GLY A 188 9.69 7.83 7.74
N GLY A 189 8.50 8.05 7.17
CA GLY A 189 7.38 8.62 7.91
C GLY A 189 6.09 8.80 7.11
N PHE A 190 5.02 9.03 7.85
CA PHE A 190 3.72 9.45 7.36
C PHE A 190 3.32 10.77 8.02
N ARG A 191 2.74 11.68 7.23
CA ARG A 191 2.15 12.94 7.72
C ARG A 191 0.79 13.14 7.08
N GLN A 192 -0.19 13.49 7.89
CA GLN A 192 -1.48 14.00 7.42
C GLN A 192 -1.69 15.41 7.95
N TYR A 193 -2.07 16.32 7.05
CA TYR A 193 -2.57 17.64 7.39
C TYR A 193 -4.08 17.72 7.15
N ALA A 194 -4.84 17.93 8.21
CA ALA A 194 -6.28 18.11 8.19
C ALA A 194 -6.62 19.60 8.03
N GLY A 195 -6.62 20.13 6.80
CA GLY A 195 -7.03 21.53 6.55
C GLY A 195 -8.49 21.82 6.93
N VAL A 196 -9.33 20.78 6.94
CA VAL A 196 -10.67 20.76 7.52
C VAL A 196 -10.79 19.53 8.44
N ALA A 197 -11.79 19.50 9.31
CA ALA A 197 -12.01 18.34 10.17
C ALA A 197 -12.27 17.07 9.34
N CYS A 198 -11.66 15.97 9.75
CA CYS A 198 -11.76 14.68 9.07
C CYS A 198 -11.52 13.52 10.04
N SER A 199 -11.60 12.30 9.53
CA SER A 199 -11.25 11.09 10.27
C SER A 199 -10.27 10.24 9.46
N MET A 200 -9.43 9.50 10.19
CA MET A 200 -8.53 8.49 9.67
C MET A 200 -8.75 7.18 10.43
N ASP A 201 -8.65 6.06 9.74
CA ASP A 201 -8.76 4.73 10.32
C ASP A 201 -7.88 3.74 9.53
N THR A 202 -7.58 2.59 10.12
CA THR A 202 -6.78 1.48 9.57
C THR A 202 -5.54 1.95 8.81
N PHE A 203 -4.46 2.19 9.53
CA PHE A 203 -3.15 2.53 8.96
C PHE A 203 -2.28 1.28 8.85
N LEU A 204 -1.87 0.92 7.64
CA LEU A 204 -1.15 -0.32 7.34
C LEU A 204 0.07 -0.02 6.46
N ILE A 205 1.23 -0.54 6.87
CA ILE A 205 2.46 -0.58 6.08
C ILE A 205 2.81 -2.04 5.80
N ARG A 206 3.10 -2.34 4.55
CA ARG A 206 3.45 -3.69 4.09
C ARG A 206 4.67 -3.64 3.15
N ARG A 207 5.53 -4.66 3.21
CA ARG A 207 6.56 -4.88 2.17
C ARG A 207 5.94 -5.53 0.93
N SER A 208 6.52 -5.28 -0.24
CA SER A 208 6.24 -6.11 -1.42
C SER A 208 7.00 -7.45 -1.32
N ALA A 209 6.57 -8.43 -2.10
CA ALA A 209 7.35 -9.62 -2.38
C ALA A 209 8.70 -9.20 -3.00
N VAL A 210 9.80 -9.44 -2.30
CA VAL A 210 11.14 -9.10 -2.78
C VAL A 210 11.78 -10.36 -3.33
N GLY A 211 12.28 -10.28 -4.57
CA GLY A 211 13.09 -11.35 -5.15
C GLY A 211 12.34 -12.66 -5.36
N GLY A 212 11.02 -12.61 -5.60
CA GLY A 212 10.25 -13.79 -5.98
C GLY A 212 9.53 -14.53 -4.85
N ASP A 213 9.78 -14.19 -3.58
CA ASP A 213 9.09 -14.73 -2.40
C ASP A 213 7.67 -14.13 -2.28
N VAL A 214 6.75 -14.57 -3.14
CA VAL A 214 5.37 -14.06 -3.25
C VAL A 214 4.44 -14.67 -2.21
N ASN A 215 4.81 -15.82 -1.64
CA ASN A 215 4.05 -16.45 -0.56
C ASN A 215 4.51 -15.97 0.84
N PHE A 216 5.60 -15.18 0.90
CA PHE A 216 6.20 -14.62 2.11
C PHE A 216 6.64 -15.66 3.14
N ASP A 217 7.09 -16.84 2.70
CA ASP A 217 7.62 -17.89 3.57
C ASP A 217 9.12 -17.71 3.89
N GLY A 218 9.76 -16.71 3.26
CA GLY A 218 11.14 -16.31 3.50
C GLY A 218 12.16 -17.02 2.62
N VAL A 219 11.72 -17.86 1.69
CA VAL A 219 12.55 -18.43 0.62
C VAL A 219 11.87 -18.21 -0.73
N THR A 220 12.67 -18.12 -1.79
CA THR A 220 12.13 -18.10 -3.16
C THR A 220 12.27 -19.49 -3.75
N ASP A 221 11.16 -20.22 -3.88
CA ASP A 221 11.16 -21.61 -4.33
C ASP A 221 9.94 -22.00 -5.17
N ALA A 222 9.77 -23.30 -5.42
CA ALA A 222 8.69 -23.79 -6.28
C ALA A 222 7.28 -23.44 -5.76
N ALA A 223 7.11 -23.19 -4.46
CA ALA A 223 5.83 -22.74 -3.89
C ALA A 223 5.46 -21.33 -4.37
N ASP A 224 6.43 -20.47 -4.66
CA ASP A 224 6.17 -19.15 -5.26
C ASP A 224 5.65 -19.27 -6.67
N VAL A 225 6.26 -20.13 -7.48
CA VAL A 225 5.79 -20.40 -8.86
C VAL A 225 4.36 -20.93 -8.83
N VAL A 226 4.03 -21.80 -7.88
CA VAL A 226 2.66 -22.30 -7.70
C VAL A 226 1.71 -21.18 -7.29
N THR A 227 2.14 -20.28 -6.41
CA THR A 227 1.35 -19.10 -6.01
C THR A 227 1.03 -18.20 -7.21
N THR A 228 2.05 -17.84 -7.99
CA THR A 228 1.88 -17.05 -9.22
C THR A 228 0.99 -17.77 -10.24
N ALA A 229 1.20 -19.07 -10.47
CA ALA A 229 0.40 -19.85 -11.42
C ALA A 229 -1.08 -19.95 -11.00
N ASN A 230 -1.35 -20.08 -9.70
CA ASN A 230 -2.72 -20.04 -9.19
C ASN A 230 -3.36 -18.66 -9.45
N ALA A 231 -2.61 -17.58 -9.28
CA ALA A 231 -3.07 -16.22 -9.57
C ALA A 231 -3.36 -16.00 -11.08
N VAL A 232 -2.63 -16.63 -12.01
CA VAL A 232 -3.02 -16.61 -13.45
C VAL A 232 -4.40 -17.24 -13.66
N SER A 233 -4.69 -18.35 -12.97
CA SER A 233 -5.97 -19.06 -13.12
C SER A 233 -7.14 -18.35 -12.42
N ALA A 234 -6.84 -17.55 -11.40
CA ALA A 234 -7.79 -16.78 -10.61
C ALA A 234 -7.15 -15.44 -10.21
N PRO A 235 -7.14 -14.44 -11.11
CA PRO A 235 -6.48 -13.17 -10.87
C PRO A 235 -6.96 -12.51 -9.58
N PRO A 236 -6.05 -12.13 -8.68
CA PRO A 236 -6.41 -11.51 -7.42
C PRO A 236 -7.02 -10.12 -7.67
N SER A 237 -8.08 -9.81 -6.95
CA SER A 237 -8.64 -8.45 -6.88
C SER A 237 -8.03 -7.62 -5.76
N ASP A 238 -7.32 -8.25 -4.82
CA ASP A 238 -6.55 -7.57 -3.78
C ASP A 238 -5.31 -6.92 -4.43
N PRO A 239 -5.19 -5.59 -4.42
CA PRO A 239 -4.05 -4.92 -5.04
C PRO A 239 -2.69 -5.32 -4.46
N PHE A 240 -2.63 -5.70 -3.17
CA PHE A 240 -1.37 -6.18 -2.60
C PHE A 240 -0.93 -7.47 -3.27
N LEU A 241 -1.82 -8.47 -3.29
CA LEU A 241 -1.51 -9.76 -3.90
C LEU A 241 -1.29 -9.62 -5.41
N LEU A 242 -2.08 -8.77 -6.08
CA LEU A 242 -1.87 -8.45 -7.50
C LEU A 242 -0.46 -7.94 -7.74
N GLY A 243 -0.03 -6.88 -7.03
CA GLY A 243 1.29 -6.31 -7.23
C GLY A 243 2.45 -7.15 -6.68
N ASP A 244 2.18 -8.19 -5.89
CA ASP A 244 3.18 -9.17 -5.47
C ASP A 244 3.39 -10.27 -6.53
N VAL A 245 2.35 -10.62 -7.30
CA VAL A 245 2.41 -11.70 -8.30
C VAL A 245 2.50 -11.21 -9.76
N ASP A 246 2.27 -9.93 -10.01
CA ASP A 246 2.48 -9.23 -11.28
C ASP A 246 3.93 -8.70 -11.34
N PHE A 247 4.84 -9.51 -11.88
CA PHE A 247 6.28 -9.26 -11.83
C PHE A 247 6.74 -8.23 -12.85
N ASP A 248 6.06 -8.15 -14.00
CA ASP A 248 6.39 -7.15 -15.02
C ASP A 248 5.67 -5.81 -14.81
N GLY A 249 4.70 -5.79 -13.89
CA GLY A 249 3.98 -4.59 -13.47
C GLY A 249 3.00 -4.08 -14.53
N ASN A 250 2.55 -4.94 -15.44
CA ASN A 250 1.68 -4.54 -16.55
C ASN A 250 0.19 -4.47 -16.16
N GLY A 251 -0.16 -4.85 -14.92
CA GLY A 251 -1.51 -4.86 -14.38
C GLY A 251 -2.28 -6.16 -14.65
N VAL A 252 -1.65 -7.17 -15.24
CA VAL A 252 -2.26 -8.45 -15.64
C VAL A 252 -1.38 -9.60 -15.20
N VAL A 253 -1.92 -10.48 -14.36
CA VAL A 253 -1.24 -11.73 -13.99
C VAL A 253 -1.38 -12.75 -15.10
N GLU A 254 -0.28 -13.08 -15.77
CA GLU A 254 -0.24 -14.00 -16.91
C GLU A 254 0.95 -14.97 -16.87
N ASN A 255 1.11 -15.77 -17.93
CA ASN A 255 2.19 -16.77 -17.99
C ASN A 255 3.59 -16.12 -17.97
N ALA A 256 3.70 -14.84 -18.34
CA ALA A 256 4.95 -14.09 -18.25
C ALA A 256 5.42 -13.96 -16.79
N ASP A 257 4.51 -13.73 -15.85
CA ASP A 257 4.84 -13.63 -14.42
C ASP A 257 5.28 -14.97 -13.82
N VAL A 258 4.64 -16.05 -14.26
CA VAL A 258 5.03 -17.41 -13.87
C VAL A 258 6.45 -17.70 -14.34
N GLN A 259 6.78 -17.32 -15.58
CA GLN A 259 8.12 -17.46 -16.12
C GLN A 259 9.12 -16.58 -15.36
N ALA A 260 8.79 -15.33 -15.06
CA ALA A 260 9.63 -14.43 -14.28
C ALA A 260 9.92 -14.99 -12.88
N THR A 261 8.91 -15.53 -12.19
CA THR A 261 9.09 -16.18 -10.89
C THR A 261 10.04 -17.39 -10.99
N ALA A 262 9.88 -18.21 -12.05
CA ALA A 262 10.73 -19.37 -12.29
C ALA A 262 12.18 -18.98 -12.63
N ASP A 263 12.37 -17.92 -13.41
CA ASP A 263 13.70 -17.42 -13.81
C ASP A 263 14.50 -16.96 -12.59
N VAL A 264 13.84 -16.32 -11.61
CA VAL A 264 14.47 -15.94 -10.33
C VAL A 264 15.02 -17.17 -9.59
N ILE A 265 14.26 -18.26 -9.52
CA ILE A 265 14.70 -19.52 -8.87
C ILE A 265 15.86 -20.16 -9.62
N LEU A 266 15.86 -20.07 -10.95
CA LEU A 266 16.89 -20.64 -11.82
C LEU A 266 18.13 -19.75 -11.94
N GLY A 267 18.06 -18.49 -11.47
CA GLY A 267 19.13 -17.50 -11.60
C GLY A 267 19.38 -17.07 -13.05
N LEU A 268 18.31 -16.98 -13.85
CA LEU A 268 18.32 -16.61 -15.27
C LEU A 268 18.05 -15.12 -15.51
#